data_AF-A0ABD0UJ91-F1
#
_entry.id   AF-A0ABD0UJ91-F1
#
_cell.length_a   1.000
_cell.length_b   1.000
_cell.length_c   1.000
_cell.angle_alpha   90.00
_cell.angle_beta   90.00
_cell.angle_gamma   90.00
#
_symmetry.space_group_name_H-M   'P 1'
#
loop_
_entity.id
_entity.type
_entity.pdbx_description
1 polymer ?
#
loop_
_entity_poly.entity_id
_entity_poly.type
_entity_poly.pdbx_seq_one_letter_code
_entity_poly.pdbx_strand_id
1 'polypeptide(L)'
;MSSAQYDGGASLFSGGGFMPSQATQTPESGFSKARAAQGILPLTVKQISEAYDSNDDKSNFVVDGVDTTNVKLLGIIMNKIERVTDVSFALDDGTGRINVNRWVNETSDTNEMAIVQ
;
A
#
# COMPACT_ATOMS: atom_id res chain seq x y z
N MET A 1 34.50 71.87 -2.30
CA MET A 1 35.31 71.41 -3.45
C MET A 1 35.96 70.09 -3.05
N SER A 2 35.87 69.08 -3.94
CA SER A 2 36.83 67.98 -4.23
C SER A 2 37.68 67.41 -3.08
N SER A 3 37.90 66.11 -2.85
CA SER A 3 37.78 64.91 -3.69
C SER A 3 38.05 63.66 -2.82
N ALA A 4 37.67 62.50 -3.38
CA ALA A 4 37.79 61.12 -2.89
C ALA A 4 39.18 60.65 -2.44
N GLN A 5 39.20 59.60 -1.60
CA GLN A 5 40.04 58.42 -1.86
C GLN A 5 39.45 57.14 -1.22
N TYR A 6 39.59 56.06 -1.98
CA TYR A 6 39.02 54.71 -1.85
C TYR A 6 39.92 53.80 -0.99
N ASP A 7 39.34 52.84 -0.25
CA ASP A 7 39.62 51.39 -0.34
C ASP A 7 39.30 50.63 0.96
N GLY A 8 38.77 49.41 0.79
CA GLY A 8 39.02 48.31 1.72
C GLY A 8 37.79 47.71 2.40
N GLY A 9 37.16 46.71 1.76
CA GLY A 9 36.51 45.67 2.56
C GLY A 9 35.33 44.92 1.94
N ALA A 10 35.64 43.92 1.12
CA ALA A 10 35.00 42.60 1.11
C ALA A 10 33.48 42.50 0.80
N SER A 11 33.21 42.16 -0.47
CA SER A 11 32.43 40.96 -0.88
C SER A 11 31.21 40.56 -0.06
N LEU A 12 30.01 40.96 -0.53
CA LEU A 12 28.73 40.34 -0.15
C LEU A 12 27.96 39.79 -1.35
N PHE A 13 28.65 39.45 -2.44
CA PHE A 13 28.08 38.58 -3.49
C PHE A 13 28.34 37.12 -3.12
N SER A 14 27.49 36.58 -2.24
CA SER A 14 27.31 35.13 -2.11
C SER A 14 25.90 34.87 -1.60
N GLY A 15 25.01 34.46 -2.48
CA GLY A 15 23.64 34.08 -2.14
C GLY A 15 22.68 34.22 -3.30
N GLY A 16 22.57 33.17 -4.12
CA GLY A 16 21.53 33.06 -5.15
C GLY A 16 20.14 33.05 -4.49
N GLY A 17 19.36 34.10 -4.76
CA GLY A 17 17.99 34.25 -4.30
C GLY A 17 17.00 34.12 -5.45
N PHE A 18 16.11 33.15 -5.36
CA PHE A 18 14.97 32.99 -6.27
C PHE A 18 13.97 34.14 -6.05
N MET A 19 13.64 34.90 -7.09
CA MET A 19 12.53 35.86 -7.05
C MET A 19 11.21 35.10 -7.32
N PRO A 20 10.22 35.10 -6.41
CA PRO A 20 8.89 34.61 -6.74
C PRO A 20 8.18 35.63 -7.64
N SER A 21 7.89 35.24 -8.87
CA SER A 21 6.97 35.97 -9.75
C SER A 21 5.54 35.83 -9.23
N GLN A 22 4.84 36.95 -9.13
CA GLN A 22 3.41 37.03 -8.84
C GLN A 22 2.62 36.28 -9.91
N ALA A 23 2.14 35.07 -9.58
CA ALA A 23 1.19 34.32 -10.40
C ALA A 23 -0.12 34.16 -9.62
N THR A 24 -1.16 34.82 -10.12
CA THR A 24 -2.54 34.65 -9.68
C THR A 24 -3.00 33.24 -10.07
N GLN A 25 -2.92 32.27 -9.16
CA GLN A 25 -3.52 30.96 -9.35
C GLN A 25 -4.48 30.66 -8.19
N THR A 26 -5.73 30.52 -8.59
CA THR A 26 -6.89 30.03 -7.85
C THR A 26 -6.55 28.81 -6.98
N PRO A 27 -7.06 28.71 -5.74
CA PRO A 27 -6.89 27.51 -4.94
C PRO A 27 -7.81 26.42 -5.52
N GLU A 28 -7.27 25.57 -6.40
CA GLU A 28 -7.91 24.29 -6.69
C GLU A 28 -7.80 23.42 -5.45
N SER A 29 -8.88 23.41 -4.67
CA SER A 29 -9.21 22.35 -3.73
C SER A 29 -9.47 21.07 -4.51
N GLY A 30 -8.40 20.37 -4.89
CA GLY A 30 -8.47 19.07 -5.52
C GLY A 30 -7.52 18.17 -4.77
N PHE A 31 -8.05 17.45 -3.78
CA PHE A 31 -7.38 16.35 -3.10
C PHE A 31 -6.41 15.68 -4.05
N SER A 32 -5.12 15.77 -3.75
CA SER A 32 -4.15 14.90 -4.39
C SER A 32 -4.76 13.52 -4.29
N LYS A 33 -5.09 12.91 -5.44
CA LYS A 33 -5.27 11.47 -5.55
C LYS A 33 -3.94 10.92 -5.05
N ALA A 34 -3.82 10.77 -3.72
CA ALA A 34 -2.86 9.89 -3.12
C ALA A 34 -3.14 8.62 -3.90
N ARG A 35 -2.23 8.27 -4.82
CA ARG A 35 -2.28 6.98 -5.51
C ARG A 35 -2.50 6.02 -4.37
N ALA A 36 -3.71 5.45 -4.29
CA ALA A 36 -4.04 4.51 -3.25
C ALA A 36 -2.96 3.46 -3.41
N ALA A 37 -2.01 3.46 -2.46
CA ALA A 37 -0.88 2.56 -2.55
C ALA A 37 -1.52 1.19 -2.68
N GLN A 38 -1.20 0.45 -3.74
CA GLN A 38 -1.66 -0.93 -3.89
C GLN A 38 -1.04 -1.71 -2.74
N GLY A 39 -1.72 -1.67 -1.61
CA GLY A 39 -1.28 -2.13 -0.32
C GLY A 39 -2.08 -3.36 0.06
N ILE A 40 -1.48 -4.19 0.90
CA ILE A 40 -2.16 -5.38 1.39
C ILE A 40 -3.06 -4.95 2.55
N LEU A 41 -4.38 -5.04 2.36
CA LEU A 41 -5.35 -4.60 3.36
C LEU A 41 -5.57 -5.69 4.43
N PRO A 42 -5.45 -5.37 5.73
CA PRO A 42 -5.91 -6.28 6.77
C PRO A 42 -7.44 -6.28 6.76
N LEU A 43 -8.05 -7.45 6.55
CA LEU A 43 -9.50 -7.61 6.50
C LEU A 43 -9.94 -8.77 7.38
N THR A 44 -11.23 -8.77 7.72
CA THR A 44 -11.92 -9.92 8.31
C THR A 44 -12.55 -10.79 7.22
N VAL A 45 -12.83 -12.05 7.54
CA VAL A 45 -13.55 -12.97 6.64
C VAL A 45 -14.93 -12.42 6.30
N LYS A 46 -15.62 -11.80 7.26
CA LYS A 46 -16.92 -11.18 7.00
C LYS A 46 -16.83 -10.08 5.93
N GLN A 47 -15.87 -9.17 6.04
CA GLN A 47 -15.68 -8.11 5.04
C GLN A 47 -15.38 -8.67 3.65
N ILE A 48 -14.60 -9.75 3.57
CA ILE A 48 -14.33 -10.43 2.30
C ILE A 48 -15.60 -11.08 1.75
N SER A 49 -16.41 -11.69 2.61
CA SER A 49 -17.67 -12.34 2.19
C SER A 49 -18.75 -11.36 1.73
N GLU A 50 -18.66 -10.09 2.16
CA GLU A 50 -19.56 -9.00 1.78
C GLU A 50 -18.98 -8.15 0.61
N ALA A 51 -17.77 -8.49 0.13
CA ALA A 51 -17.14 -7.82 -1.00
C ALA A 51 -17.87 -8.12 -2.32
N TYR A 52 -17.72 -7.21 -3.29
CA TYR A 52 -18.31 -7.36 -4.62
C TYR A 52 -17.26 -7.20 -5.71
N ASP A 53 -17.48 -7.81 -6.87
CA ASP A 53 -16.56 -7.71 -8.00
C ASP A 53 -16.49 -6.28 -8.53
N SER A 54 -15.28 -5.79 -8.82
CA SER A 54 -15.15 -4.58 -9.61
C SER A 54 -15.70 -4.87 -11.00
N ASN A 55 -16.65 -4.07 -11.50
CA ASN A 55 -17.25 -4.24 -12.85
C ASN A 55 -16.29 -3.84 -13.99
N ASP A 56 -15.01 -4.14 -13.82
CA ASP A 56 -13.90 -3.97 -14.76
C ASP A 56 -13.41 -5.39 -15.13
N ASP A 57 -12.78 -5.57 -16.29
CA ASP A 57 -12.25 -6.88 -16.72
C ASP A 57 -11.04 -7.35 -15.86
N LYS A 58 -10.80 -6.70 -14.73
CA LYS A 58 -9.75 -7.01 -13.76
C LYS A 58 -10.35 -7.84 -12.63
N SER A 59 -9.65 -8.92 -12.25
CA SER A 59 -10.03 -9.79 -11.12
C SER A 59 -9.77 -9.14 -9.76
N ASN A 60 -10.39 -7.99 -9.52
CA ASN A 60 -10.36 -7.26 -8.25
C ASN A 60 -11.73 -7.32 -7.59
N PHE A 61 -11.74 -7.30 -6.26
CA PHE A 61 -12.95 -7.14 -5.47
C PHE A 61 -12.90 -5.81 -4.72
N VAL A 62 -14.06 -5.24 -4.46
CA VAL A 62 -14.21 -3.96 -3.79
C VAL A 62 -14.69 -4.20 -2.38
N VAL A 63 -13.97 -3.64 -1.41
CA VAL A 63 -14.34 -3.65 0.02
C VAL A 63 -14.42 -2.21 0.47
N ASP A 64 -15.56 -1.80 1.03
CA ASP A 64 -15.79 -0.44 1.51
C ASP A 64 -15.46 0.66 0.48
N GLY A 65 -15.66 0.36 -0.81
CA GLY A 65 -15.36 1.28 -1.93
C GLY A 65 -13.90 1.30 -2.38
N VAL A 66 -13.05 0.40 -1.87
CA VAL A 66 -11.62 0.28 -2.23
C VAL A 66 -11.36 -0.98 -3.05
N ASP A 67 -10.88 -0.81 -4.28
CA ASP A 67 -10.42 -1.92 -5.13
C ASP A 67 -9.23 -2.65 -4.49
N THR A 68 -9.37 -3.96 -4.32
CA THR A 68 -8.39 -4.81 -3.63
C THR A 68 -8.17 -6.11 -4.38
N THR A 69 -6.91 -6.55 -4.38
CA THR A 69 -6.50 -7.86 -4.92
C THR A 69 -5.82 -8.72 -3.86
N ASN A 70 -5.09 -8.09 -2.93
CA ASN A 70 -4.29 -8.77 -1.91
C ASN A 70 -4.74 -8.33 -0.52
N VAL A 71 -4.92 -9.31 0.38
CA VAL A 71 -5.38 -9.08 1.76
C VAL A 71 -4.49 -9.79 2.77
N LYS A 72 -4.56 -9.32 4.01
CA LYS A 72 -4.01 -10.00 5.19
C LYS A 72 -5.17 -10.44 6.06
N LEU A 73 -5.15 -11.71 6.45
CA LEU A 73 -6.08 -12.33 7.37
C LEU A 73 -5.31 -12.90 8.55
N LEU A 74 -5.94 -12.94 9.71
CA LEU A 74 -5.44 -13.61 10.90
C LEU A 74 -6.58 -14.41 11.51
N GLY A 75 -6.34 -15.68 11.79
CA GLY A 75 -7.35 -16.57 12.34
C GLY A 75 -6.76 -17.90 12.78
N ILE A 76 -7.63 -18.77 13.27
CA ILE A 76 -7.32 -20.13 13.71
C ILE A 76 -7.47 -21.06 12.51
N ILE A 77 -6.50 -21.94 12.32
CA ILE A 77 -6.49 -22.91 11.25
C ILE A 77 -7.27 -24.16 11.68
N MET A 78 -8.09 -24.65 10.77
CA MET A 78 -8.97 -25.80 10.98
C MET A 78 -8.87 -26.72 9.76
N ASN A 79 -8.99 -28.04 9.97
CA ASN A 79 -9.12 -29.03 8.88
C ASN A 79 -7.98 -28.98 7.84
N LYS A 80 -6.72 -28.88 8.30
CA LYS A 80 -5.54 -28.85 7.42
C LYS A 80 -5.39 -30.18 6.67
N ILE A 81 -5.19 -30.10 5.36
CA ILE A 81 -4.95 -31.22 4.45
C ILE A 81 -3.69 -30.90 3.64
N GLU A 82 -2.66 -31.74 3.78
CA GLU A 82 -1.41 -31.62 3.05
C GLU A 82 -1.38 -32.58 1.86
N ARG A 83 -0.95 -32.07 0.70
CA ARG A 83 -0.79 -32.81 -0.54
C ARG A 83 0.56 -32.46 -1.15
N VAL A 84 0.94 -33.20 -2.20
CA VAL A 84 2.20 -32.96 -2.92
C VAL A 84 2.23 -31.56 -3.56
N THR A 85 1.09 -31.10 -4.08
CA THR A 85 0.99 -29.84 -4.83
C THR A 85 0.53 -28.65 -3.99
N ASP A 86 -0.08 -28.90 -2.84
CA ASP A 86 -0.77 -27.86 -2.08
C ASP A 86 -1.03 -28.27 -0.62
N VAL A 87 -1.28 -27.25 0.20
CA VAL A 87 -1.82 -27.38 1.55
C VAL A 87 -3.11 -26.57 1.62
N SER A 88 -4.22 -27.24 1.92
CA SER A 88 -5.54 -26.61 2.06
C SER A 88 -6.03 -26.66 3.50
N PHE A 89 -6.70 -25.60 3.94
CA PHE A 89 -7.25 -25.50 5.29
C PHE A 89 -8.38 -24.47 5.34
N ALA A 90 -9.19 -24.51 6.41
CA ALA A 90 -10.12 -23.43 6.72
C ALA A 90 -9.50 -22.48 7.75
N LEU A 91 -9.65 -21.18 7.55
CA LEU A 91 -9.25 -20.13 8.48
C LEU A 91 -10.50 -19.51 9.12
N ASP A 92 -10.59 -19.54 10.45
CA ASP A 92 -11.66 -18.92 11.25
C ASP A 92 -11.13 -17.71 12.01
N ASP A 93 -11.64 -16.51 11.73
CA ASP A 93 -11.21 -15.27 12.39
C ASP A 93 -12.22 -14.76 13.45
N GLY A 94 -13.23 -15.56 13.77
CA GLY A 94 -14.33 -15.19 14.68
C GLY A 94 -15.45 -14.38 14.00
N THR A 95 -15.24 -13.87 12.78
CA THR A 95 -16.28 -13.21 11.98
C THR A 95 -16.82 -14.12 10.87
N GLY A 96 -16.06 -15.16 10.50
CA GLY A 96 -16.47 -16.16 9.53
C GLY A 96 -15.36 -17.20 9.29
N ARG A 97 -15.61 -18.10 8.34
CA ARG A 97 -14.65 -19.11 7.88
C ARG A 97 -14.40 -19.00 6.39
N ILE A 98 -13.13 -19.10 5.99
CA ILE A 98 -12.71 -19.09 4.58
C ILE A 98 -11.79 -20.27 4.29
N ASN A 99 -11.97 -20.92 3.14
CA ASN A 99 -11.04 -21.95 2.67
C ASN A 99 -9.82 -21.29 2.03
N VAL A 100 -8.63 -21.68 2.49
CA VAL A 100 -7.34 -21.22 1.97
C VAL A 100 -6.65 -22.39 1.29
N ASN A 101 -6.09 -22.13 0.11
CA ASN A 101 -5.25 -23.09 -0.59
C ASN A 101 -3.86 -22.49 -0.83
N ARG A 102 -2.82 -23.08 -0.24
CA ARG A 102 -1.43 -22.69 -0.48
C ARG A 102 -0.74 -23.70 -1.39
N TRP A 103 -0.39 -23.28 -2.60
CA TRP A 103 0.38 -24.09 -3.54
C TRP A 103 1.83 -24.29 -3.07
N VAL A 104 2.37 -25.47 -3.33
CA VAL A 104 3.76 -25.86 -3.03
C VAL A 104 4.53 -25.91 -4.34
N ASN A 105 5.47 -24.98 -4.52
CA ASN A 105 6.35 -24.92 -5.70
C ASN A 105 7.77 -25.40 -5.36
N GLU A 106 8.22 -25.13 -4.14
CA GLU A 106 9.56 -25.48 -3.67
C GLU A 106 9.51 -26.15 -2.29
N THR A 107 10.61 -26.78 -1.89
CA THR A 107 10.74 -27.41 -0.57
C THR A 107 10.53 -26.41 0.57
N SER A 108 10.87 -25.13 0.36
CA SER A 108 10.62 -24.02 1.30
C SER A 108 9.13 -23.86 1.63
N ASP A 109 8.24 -23.93 0.63
CA ASP A 109 6.79 -23.83 0.85
C ASP A 109 6.27 -24.93 1.78
N THR A 110 6.78 -26.16 1.60
CA THR A 110 6.43 -27.30 2.45
C THR A 110 6.91 -27.08 3.88
N ASN A 111 8.15 -26.63 4.06
CA ASN A 111 8.73 -26.38 5.37
C ASN A 111 7.98 -25.29 6.14
N GLU A 112 7.59 -24.22 5.46
CA GLU A 112 6.79 -23.14 6.05
C GLU A 112 5.41 -23.63 6.49
N MET A 113 4.78 -24.51 5.72
CA MET A 113 3.48 -25.07 6.11
C MET A 113 3.57 -26.15 7.18
N ALA A 114 4.71 -26.84 7.31
CA ALA A 114 4.91 -27.89 8.33
C ALA A 114 4.88 -27.34 9.77
N ILE A 115 5.27 -26.08 9.97
CA ILE A 115 5.26 -25.42 11.30
C ILE A 115 3.89 -24.84 11.68
N VAL A 116 2.94 -24.82 10.75
CA VAL A 116 1.60 -24.28 10.95
C VAL A 116 0.68 -25.39 11.48
N GLN A 117 0.05 -25.14 12.65
CA GLN A 117 -0.83 -26.08 13.38
C GLN A 117 -2.28 -25.59 13.38
#